data_AF-A0A9E1KC52-F1
#
_entry.id   AF-A0A9E1KC52-F1
#
_cell.length_a   1.000
_cell.length_b   1.000
_cell.length_c   1.000
_cell.angle_alpha   90.00
_cell.angle_beta   90.00
_cell.angle_gamma   90.00
#
_symmetry.space_group_name_H-M   'P 1'
#
loop_
_entity.id
_entity.type
_entity.pdbx_description
1 polymer ?
#
loop_
_entity_poly.entity_id
_entity_poly.type
_entity_poly.pdbx_seq_one_letter_code
_entity_poly.pdbx_strand_id
1 'polypeptide(L)'
;MIVKDNNKKRFSFLSQISESIKFYPGSIPRLVPAFYSLKKIVTIILLTVIVWSFLFSVVIYRKSHTPGFEELALALNLKGRDFKHKTSESFKTIAIAPFRWLRANLSGDEVPRFNIDIKFKNLQKLIAKREQALKSGKLIQGDNDYVPAELSLKGKSYKIKMRLKGDWTDHLEGDKWSFRVHVKGDKHLLGM
;
A
#
# COMPACT_ATOMS: atom_id res chain seq x y z
N MET A 1 -11.10 -5.16 -66.27
CA MET A 1 -11.53 -3.78 -65.97
C MET A 1 -12.62 -3.87 -64.92
N ILE A 2 -12.30 -3.67 -63.64
CA ILE A 2 -13.26 -3.84 -62.53
C ILE A 2 -13.73 -2.44 -62.13
N VAL A 3 -15.02 -2.17 -62.38
CA VAL A 3 -15.70 -0.92 -62.05
C VAL A 3 -15.95 -0.90 -60.54
N LYS A 4 -15.44 0.14 -59.88
CA LYS A 4 -15.59 0.37 -58.44
C LYS A 4 -16.89 1.13 -58.20
N ASP A 5 -17.90 0.45 -57.64
CA ASP A 5 -19.14 1.08 -57.20
C ASP A 5 -18.85 2.02 -56.01
N ASN A 6 -18.93 3.32 -56.26
CA ASN A 6 -18.75 4.39 -55.28
C ASN A 6 -20.13 4.87 -54.81
N ASN A 7 -20.80 4.10 -53.97
CA ASN A 7 -22.03 4.55 -53.31
C ASN A 7 -21.94 4.44 -51.79
N LYS A 8 -21.06 5.25 -51.20
CA LYS A 8 -21.09 5.54 -49.76
C LYS A 8 -22.26 6.48 -49.49
N LYS A 9 -23.39 5.93 -49.02
CA LYS A 9 -24.49 6.70 -48.42
C LYS A 9 -23.90 7.65 -47.36
N ARG A 10 -23.94 8.95 -47.63
CA ARG A 10 -23.61 9.99 -46.64
C ARG A 10 -24.67 9.94 -45.55
N PHE A 11 -24.32 9.35 -44.40
CA PHE A 11 -25.14 9.44 -43.19
C PHE A 11 -25.22 10.90 -42.76
N SER A 12 -26.32 11.57 -43.12
CA SER A 12 -26.59 12.95 -42.76
C SER A 12 -27.05 13.00 -41.30
N PHE A 13 -26.10 13.13 -40.38
CA PHE A 13 -26.38 13.36 -38.96
C PHE A 13 -27.33 14.56 -38.73
N LEU A 14 -27.27 15.54 -39.64
CA LEU A 14 -28.10 16.75 -39.61
C LEU A 14 -29.58 16.48 -39.91
N SER A 15 -29.91 15.48 -40.75
CA SER A 15 -31.31 15.16 -41.03
C SER A 15 -31.98 14.49 -39.82
N GLN A 16 -31.23 13.62 -39.12
CA GLN A 16 -31.71 12.94 -37.90
C GLN A 16 -32.01 13.92 -36.76
N ILE A 17 -31.17 14.95 -36.60
CA ILE A 17 -31.41 16.02 -35.63
C ILE A 17 -32.68 16.80 -36.00
N SER A 18 -32.90 17.10 -37.28
CA SER A 18 -34.08 17.85 -37.72
C SER A 18 -35.39 17.10 -37.49
N GLU A 19 -35.39 15.78 -37.62
CA GLU A 19 -36.55 14.94 -37.31
C GLU A 19 -36.81 14.83 -35.81
N SER A 20 -35.75 14.73 -34.99
CA SER A 20 -35.90 14.70 -33.52
C SER A 20 -36.46 16.01 -32.94
N ILE A 21 -36.22 17.15 -33.58
CA ILE A 21 -36.77 18.45 -33.15
C ILE A 21 -38.26 18.57 -33.48
N LYS A 22 -38.73 17.95 -34.58
CA LYS A 22 -40.15 17.97 -34.98
C LYS A 22 -41.05 17.10 -34.08
N PHE A 23 -40.50 16.18 -33.29
CA PHE A 23 -41.25 15.23 -32.47
C PHE A 23 -41.60 15.72 -31.05
N TYR A 24 -41.34 16.98 -30.69
CA TYR A 24 -41.75 17.54 -29.39
C TYR A 24 -43.06 18.33 -29.49
N PRO A 25 -44.23 17.75 -29.12
CA PRO A 25 -45.51 18.46 -29.06
C PRO A 25 -45.63 19.21 -27.73
N GLY A 26 -44.65 20.06 -27.41
CA GLY A 26 -44.61 20.84 -26.19
C GLY A 26 -44.00 22.20 -26.47
N SER A 27 -44.63 23.25 -25.95
CA SER A 27 -44.12 24.63 -26.05
C SER A 27 -42.62 24.67 -25.71
N ILE A 28 -41.82 25.24 -26.62
CA ILE A 28 -40.39 25.45 -26.44
C ILE A 28 -40.16 25.94 -25.01
N PRO A 29 -39.35 25.25 -24.18
CA PRO A 29 -39.09 25.71 -22.82
C PRO A 29 -38.54 27.13 -22.92
N ARG A 30 -39.24 28.09 -22.31
CA ARG A 30 -38.73 29.46 -22.23
C ARG A 30 -37.40 29.39 -21.49
N LEU A 31 -36.30 29.67 -22.21
CA LEU A 31 -35.00 29.92 -21.60
C LEU A 31 -35.19 31.10 -20.65
N VAL A 32 -35.40 30.83 -19.36
CA VAL A 32 -35.34 31.87 -18.34
C VAL A 32 -33.85 32.22 -18.24
N PRO A 33 -33.42 33.44 -18.62
CA PRO A 33 -32.04 33.82 -18.45
C PRO A 33 -31.72 33.77 -16.94
N ALA A 34 -30.92 32.80 -16.53
CA ALA A 34 -30.36 32.80 -15.20
C ALA A 34 -29.36 33.95 -15.14
N PHE A 35 -29.80 35.10 -14.61
CA PHE A 35 -28.91 36.23 -14.37
C PHE A 35 -27.99 35.90 -13.19
N TYR A 36 -26.86 35.25 -13.50
CA TYR A 36 -25.81 35.05 -12.51
C TYR A 36 -25.19 36.40 -12.17
N SER A 37 -25.04 36.69 -10.88
CA SER A 37 -24.30 37.88 -10.43
C SER A 37 -22.91 37.88 -11.07
N LEU A 38 -22.48 39.04 -11.60
CA LEU A 38 -21.21 39.20 -12.30
C LEU A 38 -20.03 38.63 -11.50
N LYS A 39 -20.07 38.75 -10.16
CA LYS A 39 -19.10 38.18 -9.23
C LYS A 39 -18.99 36.65 -9.35
N LYS A 40 -20.12 35.94 -9.47
CA LYS A 40 -20.16 34.47 -9.60
C LYS A 40 -19.57 34.00 -10.93
N ILE A 41 -19.86 34.72 -12.02
CA ILE A 41 -19.30 34.42 -13.35
C ILE A 41 -17.77 34.56 -13.31
N VAL A 42 -17.27 35.67 -12.74
CA VAL A 42 -15.82 35.91 -12.59
C VAL A 42 -15.17 34.81 -11.74
N THR A 43 -15.79 34.40 -10.62
CA THR A 43 -15.24 33.32 -9.78
C THR A 43 -15.18 31.97 -10.50
N ILE A 44 -16.19 31.64 -11.32
CA ILE A 44 -16.19 30.39 -12.08
C ILE A 44 -15.08 30.40 -13.12
N ILE A 45 -14.91 31.51 -13.85
CA ILE A 45 -13.82 31.66 -14.83
C ILE A 45 -12.46 31.48 -14.14
N LEU A 46 -12.25 32.13 -13.01
CA LEU A 46 -10.99 32.06 -12.26
C LEU A 46 -10.69 30.63 -11.77
N LEU A 47 -11.69 29.94 -11.23
CA LEU A 47 -11.57 28.52 -10.83
C LEU A 47 -11.26 27.61 -12.02
N THR A 48 -11.93 27.82 -13.17
CA THR A 48 -11.65 27.01 -14.37
C THR A 48 -10.24 27.22 -14.87
N VAL A 49 -9.73 28.46 -14.89
CA VAL A 49 -8.34 28.76 -15.28
C VAL A 49 -7.34 28.07 -14.35
N ILE A 50 -7.59 28.06 -13.04
CA ILE A 50 -6.75 27.35 -12.06
C ILE A 50 -6.72 25.84 -12.35
N VAL A 51 -7.89 25.23 -12.55
CA VAL A 51 -8.01 23.79 -12.84
C VAL A 51 -7.29 23.43 -14.14
N TRP A 52 -7.49 24.22 -15.21
CA TRP A 52 -6.83 23.99 -16.50
C TRP A 52 -5.34 24.23 -16.45
N SER A 53 -4.86 25.22 -15.69
CA SER A 53 -3.43 25.46 -15.46
C SER A 53 -2.78 24.28 -14.73
N PHE A 54 -3.45 23.74 -13.71
CA PHE A 54 -2.98 22.56 -12.99
C PHE A 54 -2.93 21.31 -13.89
N LEU A 55 -4.00 21.05 -14.65
CA LEU A 55 -4.05 19.93 -15.60
C LEU A 55 -2.98 20.07 -16.70
N PHE A 56 -2.78 21.27 -17.23
CA PHE A 56 -1.77 21.56 -18.24
C PHE A 56 -0.35 21.32 -17.69
N SER A 57 -0.07 21.74 -16.46
CA SER A 57 1.19 21.46 -15.77
C SER A 57 1.46 19.96 -15.61
N VAL A 58 0.46 19.17 -15.23
CA VAL A 58 0.58 17.70 -15.12
C VAL A 58 0.85 17.05 -16.49
N VAL A 59 0.21 17.54 -17.55
CA VAL A 59 0.43 17.05 -18.92
C VAL A 59 1.84 17.36 -19.39
N ILE A 60 2.33 18.59 -19.20
CA ILE A 60 3.71 18.98 -19.53
C ILE A 60 4.70 18.14 -18.72
N TYR A 61 4.49 17.98 -17.41
CA TYR A 61 5.36 17.17 -16.56
C TYR A 61 5.46 15.72 -17.06
N ARG A 62 4.32 15.10 -17.41
CA ARG A 62 4.27 13.71 -17.91
C ARG A 62 4.89 13.56 -19.30
N LYS A 63 4.77 14.58 -20.15
CA LYS A 63 5.30 14.59 -21.54
C LYS A 63 6.65 15.29 -21.69
N SER A 64 7.28 15.71 -20.61
CA SER A 64 8.54 16.47 -20.62
C SER A 64 9.69 15.75 -21.33
N HIS A 65 9.62 14.43 -21.52
CA HIS A 65 10.59 13.61 -22.27
C HIS A 65 10.25 13.45 -23.77
N THR A 66 9.24 14.15 -24.31
CA THR A 66 8.89 14.10 -25.73
C THR A 66 9.36 15.37 -26.45
N PRO A 67 9.91 15.26 -27.68
CA PRO A 67 10.44 16.41 -28.41
C PRO A 67 9.33 17.44 -28.65
N GLY A 68 9.60 18.70 -28.29
CA GLY A 68 8.65 19.82 -28.32
C GLY A 68 8.10 20.25 -26.95
N PHE A 69 8.11 19.39 -25.93
CA PHE A 69 7.74 19.77 -24.55
C PHE A 69 8.95 20.08 -23.67
N GLU A 70 10.17 19.83 -24.17
CA GLU A 70 11.44 20.03 -23.47
C GLU A 70 11.72 21.51 -23.18
N GLU A 71 11.54 22.38 -24.18
CA GLU A 71 11.73 23.84 -24.03
C GLU A 71 10.73 24.44 -23.03
N LEU A 72 9.48 23.98 -23.07
CA LEU A 72 8.42 24.41 -22.15
C LEU A 72 8.66 23.93 -20.72
N ALA A 73 9.12 22.68 -20.55
CA ALA A 73 9.48 22.12 -19.25
C ALA A 73 10.69 22.86 -18.64
N LEU A 74 11.66 23.24 -19.47
CA LEU A 74 12.84 24.00 -19.05
C LEU A 74 12.49 25.44 -18.66
N ALA A 75 11.69 26.14 -19.47
CA ALA A 75 11.23 27.50 -19.18
C ALA A 75 10.41 27.60 -17.87
N LEU A 76 9.64 26.56 -17.55
CA LEU A 76 8.87 26.46 -16.30
C LEU A 76 9.69 25.88 -15.13
N ASN A 77 10.99 25.62 -15.32
CA ASN A 77 11.89 24.99 -14.35
C ASN A 77 11.38 23.64 -13.82
N LEU A 78 10.53 22.97 -14.62
CA LEU A 78 9.97 21.66 -14.36
C LEU A 78 10.97 20.59 -14.83
N LYS A 79 12.14 20.53 -14.20
CA LYS A 79 13.12 19.49 -14.49
C LYS A 79 12.53 18.14 -14.05
N GLY A 80 12.17 17.31 -15.02
CA GLY A 80 11.74 15.93 -14.80
C GLY A 80 12.85 15.18 -14.09
N ARG A 81 12.77 15.08 -12.76
CA ARG A 81 13.77 14.35 -11.97
C ARG A 81 13.59 12.86 -12.28
N ASP A 82 14.59 12.26 -12.90
CA ASP A 82 14.74 10.81 -13.13
C ASP A 82 14.84 10.02 -11.80
N PHE A 83 13.81 10.06 -10.95
CA PHE A 83 13.68 9.22 -9.75
C PHE A 83 12.99 7.88 -10.05
N LYS A 84 13.12 7.37 -11.29
CA LYS A 84 12.25 6.33 -11.84
C LYS A 84 12.31 4.97 -11.11
N HIS A 85 13.32 4.69 -10.29
CA HIS A 85 13.51 3.36 -9.71
C HIS A 85 13.40 3.22 -8.19
N LYS A 86 13.57 4.28 -7.39
CA LYS A 86 13.55 4.16 -5.91
C LYS A 86 12.31 4.77 -5.25
N THR A 87 11.68 5.77 -5.88
CA THR A 87 10.45 6.37 -5.35
C THR A 87 9.21 5.57 -5.77
N SER A 88 9.25 4.88 -6.92
CA SER A 88 8.11 4.13 -7.46
C SER A 88 7.65 3.01 -6.52
N GLU A 89 8.57 2.23 -5.95
CA GLU A 89 8.21 1.16 -5.01
C GLU A 89 7.68 1.71 -3.67
N SER A 90 8.20 2.84 -3.19
CA SER A 90 7.68 3.52 -2.00
C SER A 90 6.28 4.09 -2.24
N PHE A 91 6.04 4.78 -3.37
CA PHE A 91 4.72 5.30 -3.75
C PHE A 91 3.72 4.17 -4.01
N LYS A 92 4.14 3.08 -4.64
CA LYS A 92 3.34 1.86 -4.83
C LYS A 92 2.97 1.22 -3.50
N THR A 93 3.89 1.20 -2.53
CA THR A 93 3.60 0.72 -1.17
C THR A 93 2.55 1.59 -0.49
N ILE A 94 2.67 2.92 -0.58
CA ILE A 94 1.68 3.85 -0.02
C ILE A 94 0.32 3.71 -0.71
N ALA A 95 0.29 3.62 -2.05
CA ALA A 95 -0.94 3.47 -2.83
C ALA A 95 -1.68 2.14 -2.54
N ILE A 96 -0.93 1.06 -2.27
CA ILE A 96 -1.48 -0.26 -1.99
C ILE A 96 -1.74 -0.48 -0.49
N ALA A 97 -1.24 0.38 0.40
CA ALA A 97 -1.41 0.25 1.85
C ALA A 97 -2.88 0.15 2.29
N PRO A 98 -3.83 0.96 1.78
CA PRO A 98 -5.25 0.81 2.13
C PRO A 98 -5.81 -0.57 1.74
N PHE A 99 -5.40 -1.09 0.58
CA PHE A 99 -5.83 -2.41 0.11
C PHE A 99 -5.23 -3.55 0.94
N ARG A 100 -3.96 -3.44 1.36
CA ARG A 100 -3.33 -4.40 2.29
C ARG A 100 -3.99 -4.38 3.66
N TRP A 101 -4.30 -3.20 4.19
CA TRP A 101 -5.03 -3.06 5.45
C TRP A 101 -6.43 -3.68 5.37
N LEU A 102 -7.17 -3.39 4.30
CA LEU A 102 -8.50 -3.97 4.08
C LEU A 102 -8.40 -5.49 3.96
N ARG A 103 -7.45 -6.00 3.18
CA ARG A 103 -7.20 -7.44 3.06
C ARG A 103 -6.82 -8.07 4.39
N ALA A 104 -5.99 -7.43 5.22
CA ALA A 104 -5.61 -7.98 6.52
C ALA A 104 -6.78 -8.07 7.51
N ASN A 105 -7.75 -7.15 7.41
CA ASN A 105 -8.95 -7.20 8.26
C ASN A 105 -10.03 -8.17 7.73
N LEU A 106 -10.07 -8.41 6.41
CA LEU A 106 -11.03 -9.33 5.78
C LEU A 106 -10.50 -10.78 5.67
N SER A 107 -9.19 -10.95 5.52
CA SER A 107 -8.53 -12.25 5.47
C SER A 107 -8.24 -12.64 6.92
N GLY A 108 -9.06 -13.52 7.49
CA GLY A 108 -8.82 -14.12 8.80
C GLY A 108 -7.67 -15.15 8.75
N ASP A 109 -6.52 -14.80 8.16
CA ASP A 109 -5.36 -15.67 8.14
C ASP A 109 -4.97 -15.97 9.59
N GLU A 110 -5.17 -17.22 10.01
CA GLU A 110 -4.85 -17.61 11.37
C GLU A 110 -3.35 -17.50 11.62
N VAL A 111 -2.99 -16.71 12.63
CA VAL A 111 -1.60 -16.61 13.08
C VAL A 111 -1.14 -18.00 13.53
N PRO A 112 0.01 -18.52 13.02
CA PRO A 112 0.53 -19.80 13.43
C PRO A 112 0.72 -19.87 14.95
N ARG A 113 0.04 -20.83 15.59
CA ARG A 113 0.17 -21.06 17.04
C ARG A 113 1.32 -22.04 17.30
N PHE A 114 2.28 -21.58 18.11
CA PHE A 114 3.39 -22.39 18.59
C PHE A 114 3.14 -22.75 20.05
N ASN A 115 3.10 -24.04 20.35
CA ASN A 115 3.02 -24.53 21.72
C ASN A 115 4.41 -24.98 22.16
N ILE A 116 4.87 -24.55 23.33
CA ILE A 116 6.17 -24.92 23.87
C ILE A 116 5.96 -25.69 25.16
N ASP A 117 6.43 -26.93 25.18
CA ASP A 117 6.42 -27.79 26.35
C ASP A 117 7.82 -27.81 26.98
N ILE A 118 7.90 -27.34 28.22
CA ILE A 118 9.16 -27.24 28.97
C ILE A 118 9.00 -28.03 30.27
N LYS A 119 9.98 -28.90 30.57
CA LYS A 119 10.04 -29.59 31.86
C LYS A 119 10.14 -28.57 33.00
N PHE A 120 9.41 -28.80 34.10
CA PHE A 120 9.37 -27.90 35.25
C PHE A 120 10.77 -27.48 35.76
N LYS A 121 11.69 -28.44 35.90
CA LYS A 121 13.09 -28.16 36.28
C LYS A 121 13.80 -27.17 35.36
N ASN A 122 13.52 -27.21 34.06
CA ASN A 122 14.12 -26.31 33.08
C ASN A 122 13.46 -24.92 33.11
N LEU A 123 12.15 -24.87 33.32
CA LEU A 123 11.43 -23.61 33.52
C LEU A 123 11.95 -22.87 34.77
N GLN A 124 12.16 -23.59 35.88
CA GLN A 124 12.74 -23.02 37.10
C GLN A 124 14.13 -22.42 36.85
N LYS A 125 14.97 -23.05 36.02
CA LYS A 125 16.28 -22.48 35.64
C LYS A 125 16.12 -21.15 34.90
N LEU A 126 15.17 -21.05 33.96
CA LEU A 126 14.90 -19.80 33.24
C LEU A 126 14.38 -18.72 34.19
N ILE A 127 13.50 -19.07 35.13
CA ILE A 127 12.98 -18.14 36.14
C ILE A 127 14.10 -17.62 37.03
N ALA A 128 14.97 -18.50 37.56
CA ALA A 128 16.10 -18.09 38.38
C ALA A 128 17.05 -17.15 37.63
N LYS A 129 17.32 -17.45 36.35
CA LYS A 129 18.14 -16.58 35.48
C LYS A 129 17.49 -15.22 35.26
N ARG A 130 16.17 -15.18 35.06
CA ARG A 130 15.39 -13.95 34.94
C ARG A 130 15.50 -13.12 36.22
N GLU A 131 15.28 -13.71 37.38
CA GLU A 131 15.38 -13.00 38.67
C GLU A 131 16.78 -12.43 38.90
N GLN A 132 17.83 -13.19 38.55
CA GLN A 132 19.20 -12.70 38.60
C GLN A 132 19.41 -11.49 37.67
N ALA A 133 18.86 -11.53 36.45
CA ALA A 133 18.96 -10.43 35.50
C ALA A 133 18.21 -9.18 35.99
N LEU A 134 17.00 -9.35 36.56
CA LEU A 134 16.22 -8.26 37.14
C LEU A 134 16.95 -7.61 38.33
N LYS A 135 17.58 -8.42 39.20
CA LYS A 135 18.35 -7.92 40.35
C LYS A 135 19.62 -7.18 39.93
N SER A 136 20.30 -7.64 38.88
CA SER A 136 21.56 -7.05 38.40
C SER A 136 21.35 -5.94 37.34
N GLY A 137 20.12 -5.73 36.88
CA GLY A 137 19.79 -4.77 35.81
C GLY A 137 20.25 -5.20 34.41
N LYS A 138 20.81 -6.41 34.25
CA LYS A 138 21.37 -6.89 32.99
C LYS A 138 21.30 -8.42 32.87
N LEU A 139 20.89 -8.93 31.71
CA LEU A 139 20.92 -10.36 31.44
C LEU A 139 22.32 -10.78 30.96
N ILE A 140 23.07 -11.49 31.82
CA ILE A 140 24.34 -12.10 31.45
C ILE A 140 24.08 -13.43 30.75
N GLN A 141 24.38 -13.51 29.46
CA GLN A 141 24.10 -14.69 28.63
C GLN A 141 25.36 -15.53 28.39
N GLY A 142 25.20 -16.85 28.38
CA GLY A 142 26.23 -17.80 27.95
C GLY A 142 25.64 -19.03 27.27
N ASP A 143 26.50 -19.85 26.65
CA ASP A 143 26.05 -21.06 25.94
C ASP A 143 25.43 -22.11 26.86
N ASN A 144 25.73 -22.05 28.15
CA ASN A 144 25.17 -22.94 29.16
C ASN A 144 23.75 -22.55 29.62
N ASP A 145 23.22 -21.41 29.16
CA ASP A 145 21.88 -20.93 29.53
C ASP A 145 20.75 -21.58 28.72
N TYR A 146 21.08 -22.36 27.68
CA TYR A 146 20.09 -23.07 26.90
C TYR A 146 19.49 -24.25 27.68
N VAL A 147 18.17 -24.28 27.74
CA VAL A 147 17.41 -25.41 28.30
C VAL A 147 16.69 -26.19 27.18
N PRO A 148 16.58 -27.52 27.28
CA PRO A 148 15.83 -28.31 26.31
C PRO A 148 14.32 -28.14 26.53
N ALA A 149 13.61 -28.05 25.42
CA ALA A 149 12.15 -27.97 25.35
C ALA A 149 11.65 -28.65 24.07
N GLU A 150 10.33 -28.76 23.94
CA GLU A 150 9.66 -29.32 22.77
C GLU A 150 8.71 -28.26 22.20
N LEU A 151 8.70 -28.09 20.88
CA LEU A 151 7.85 -27.14 20.18
C LEU A 151 6.90 -27.89 19.26
N SER A 152 5.61 -27.61 19.41
CA SER A 152 4.54 -28.20 18.62
C SER A 152 3.93 -27.15 17.69
N LEU A 153 3.91 -27.45 16.39
CA LEU A 153 3.33 -26.62 15.34
C LEU A 153 2.54 -27.49 14.36
N LYS A 154 1.24 -27.23 14.19
CA LYS A 154 0.35 -27.96 13.27
C LYS A 154 0.45 -29.50 13.42
N GLY A 155 0.49 -29.99 14.66
CA GLY A 155 0.59 -31.43 14.98
C GLY A 155 1.98 -32.04 14.81
N LYS A 156 3.00 -31.28 14.37
CA LYS A 156 4.39 -31.74 14.31
C LYS A 156 5.16 -31.24 15.53
N SER A 157 5.94 -32.14 16.14
CA SER A 157 6.80 -31.82 17.26
C SER A 157 8.28 -31.70 16.83
N TYR A 158 8.96 -30.72 17.43
CA TYR A 158 10.36 -30.40 17.21
C TYR A 158 11.08 -30.32 18.55
N LYS A 159 12.18 -31.06 18.69
CA LYS A 159 13.09 -30.90 19.82
C LYS A 159 13.82 -29.57 19.65
N ILE A 160 13.74 -28.71 20.66
CA ILE A 160 14.37 -27.39 20.65
C ILE A 160 15.32 -27.22 21.84
N LYS A 161 16.19 -26.24 21.75
CA LYS A 161 16.86 -25.62 22.90
C LYS A 161 16.48 -24.13 22.92
N MET A 162 16.20 -23.60 24.10
CA MET A 162 15.79 -22.21 24.25
C MET A 162 16.43 -21.53 25.45
N ARG A 163 16.58 -20.21 25.37
CA ARG A 163 17.07 -19.36 26.46
C ARG A 163 16.37 -18.01 26.43
N LEU A 164 16.48 -17.24 27.53
CA LEU A 164 16.05 -15.85 27.56
C LEU A 164 16.83 -15.01 26.53
N LYS A 165 16.13 -14.04 25.93
CA LYS A 165 16.67 -13.10 24.94
C LYS A 165 16.59 -11.68 25.49
N GLY A 166 17.58 -10.87 25.10
CA GLY A 166 17.72 -9.46 25.49
C GLY A 166 18.98 -9.23 26.31
N ASP A 167 19.53 -8.03 26.26
CA ASP A 167 20.67 -7.65 27.09
C ASP A 167 20.21 -6.90 28.35
N TRP A 168 19.13 -6.12 28.21
CA TRP A 168 18.49 -5.34 29.27
C TRP A 168 17.23 -6.01 29.83
N THR A 169 16.75 -5.50 30.96
CA THR A 169 15.59 -6.07 31.69
C THR A 169 14.25 -5.74 31.05
N ASP A 170 14.19 -4.78 30.13
CA ASP A 170 12.99 -4.36 29.39
C ASP A 170 12.27 -5.53 28.69
N HIS A 171 13.03 -6.51 28.21
CA HIS A 171 12.50 -7.72 27.59
C HIS A 171 12.10 -8.84 28.57
N LEU A 172 12.34 -8.63 29.86
CA LEU A 172 12.14 -9.60 30.94
C LEU A 172 11.14 -9.11 31.99
N GLU A 173 10.77 -7.84 31.98
CA GLU A 173 9.80 -7.26 32.91
C GLU A 173 8.36 -7.69 32.56
N GLY A 174 7.56 -7.95 33.60
CA GLY A 174 6.16 -8.41 33.46
C GLY A 174 5.97 -9.87 33.05
N ASP A 175 4.81 -10.18 32.46
CA ASP A 175 4.38 -11.57 32.20
C ASP A 175 4.79 -12.11 30.83
N LYS A 176 5.40 -11.27 29.97
CA LYS A 176 5.79 -11.62 28.61
C LYS A 176 7.29 -11.59 28.47
N TRP A 177 7.91 -12.74 28.16
CA TRP A 177 9.36 -12.85 28.04
C TRP A 177 9.77 -13.16 26.61
N SER A 178 10.91 -12.60 26.22
CA SER A 178 11.52 -12.89 24.92
C SER A 178 12.44 -14.11 25.02
N PHE A 179 12.35 -14.99 24.03
CA PHE A 179 13.19 -16.19 23.95
C PHE A 179 13.97 -16.27 22.65
N ARG A 180 15.15 -16.88 22.71
CA ARG A 180 15.87 -17.39 21.54
C ARG A 180 15.67 -18.89 21.49
N VAL A 181 15.11 -19.39 20.39
CA VAL A 181 14.78 -20.79 20.18
C VAL A 181 15.63 -21.33 19.03
N HIS A 182 16.26 -22.48 19.24
CA HIS A 182 16.98 -23.21 18.21
C HIS A 182 16.39 -24.61 18.07
N VAL A 183 16.05 -24.99 16.85
CA VAL A 183 15.66 -26.37 16.52
C VAL A 183 16.89 -27.26 16.55
N LYS A 184 16.75 -28.47 17.10
CA LYS A 184 17.83 -29.46 17.12
C LYS A 184 17.77 -30.36 15.89
N GLY A 185 18.95 -30.74 15.40
CA GLY A 185 19.13 -31.56 14.19
C GLY A 185 18.97 -30.75 12.91
N ASP A 186 18.94 -31.43 11.76
CA ASP A 186 18.87 -30.81 10.43
C ASP A 186 17.43 -30.46 10.02
N LYS A 187 16.61 -30.00 10.98
CA LYS A 187 15.21 -29.64 10.76
C LYS A 187 15.05 -28.14 10.75
N HIS A 188 14.35 -27.64 9.73
CA HIS A 188 13.98 -26.23 9.59
C HIS A 188 12.52 -25.99 9.96
N LEU A 189 12.26 -24.86 10.61
CA LEU A 189 10.91 -24.40 10.92
C LEU A 189 10.57 -23.23 10.01
N LEU A 190 9.58 -23.42 9.11
CA LEU A 190 9.12 -22.39 8.16
C LEU A 190 10.24 -21.85 7.24
N GLY A 191 11.22 -22.68 6.90
CA GLY A 191 12.37 -22.27 6.07
C GLY A 191 13.47 -21.53 6.82
N MET A 192 13.42 -21.53 8.16
CA MET A 192 14.48 -21.05 9.06
C MET A 192 15.25 -22.23 9.67
#